data_AF-G1VH58-F1
#
_entry.id   AF-G1VH58-F1
#
_cell.length_a   1.000
_cell.length_b   1.000
_cell.length_c   1.000
_cell.angle_alpha   90.00
_cell.angle_beta   90.00
_cell.angle_gamma   90.00
#
_symmetry.space_group_name_H-M   'P 1'
#
loop_
_entity.id
_entity.type
_entity.pdbx_description
1 polymer ?
#
loop_
_entity_poly.entity_id
_entity_poly.type
_entity_poly.pdbx_seq_one_letter_code
_entity_poly.pdbx_strand_id
1 'polypeptide(L)'
;MKQHFIGKIILGSIITALIASCASSKIVLSNSVDISKYKYVIFGKETSGDRELDDIVMSVQNQIAATNLTVLSASNTIKVSECADSILTPNIHVTTEKWDGGHTYIIVTLYDYKTNQSVAVIKSSGIGMTIKHDQNIALAAIEKELNKLFK
;
A
#
# COMPACT_ATOMS: atom_id res chain seq x y z
N MET A 1 1.20 -43.33 27.08
CA MET A 1 0.31 -42.18 26.76
C MET A 1 1.06 -40.85 26.57
N LYS A 2 2.08 -40.50 27.37
CA LYS A 2 2.79 -39.20 27.26
C LYS A 2 3.61 -38.98 25.98
N GLN A 3 4.29 -40.01 25.45
CA GLN A 3 5.15 -39.89 24.25
C GLN A 3 4.36 -39.55 22.97
N HIS A 4 3.21 -40.18 22.74
CA HIS A 4 2.34 -39.87 21.59
C HIS A 4 1.72 -38.46 21.67
N PHE A 5 1.53 -37.93 22.88
CA PHE A 5 1.00 -36.59 23.08
C PHE A 5 2.08 -35.53 22.83
N ILE A 6 3.31 -35.76 23.31
CA ILE A 6 4.47 -34.90 23.06
C ILE A 6 4.83 -34.87 21.56
N GLY A 7 4.82 -36.03 20.88
CA GLY A 7 5.05 -36.09 19.43
C GLY A 7 4.01 -35.34 18.60
N LYS A 8 2.73 -35.39 18.99
CA LYS A 8 1.66 -34.61 18.35
C LYS A 8 1.81 -33.10 18.59
N ILE A 9 2.25 -32.67 19.78
CA ILE A 9 2.50 -31.26 20.09
C ILE A 9 3.70 -30.73 19.28
N ILE A 10 4.80 -31.48 19.23
CA ILE A 10 5.99 -31.10 18.46
C ILE A 10 5.67 -31.00 16.95
N LEU A 11 4.92 -31.98 16.40
CA LEU A 11 4.50 -31.95 15.00
C LEU A 11 3.56 -30.78 14.70
N GLY A 12 2.62 -30.47 15.61
CA GLY A 12 1.72 -29.32 15.48
C GLY A 12 2.46 -27.97 15.52
N SER A 13 3.54 -27.88 16.31
CA SER A 13 4.37 -26.67 16.44
C SER A 13 5.25 -26.42 15.21
N ILE A 14 5.73 -27.49 14.55
CA ILE A 14 6.50 -27.42 13.30
C ILE A 14 5.58 -26.98 12.15
N ILE A 15 4.36 -27.51 12.11
CA ILE A 15 3.37 -27.15 11.09
C ILE A 15 3.00 -25.67 11.19
N THR A 16 2.79 -25.11 12.39
CA THR A 16 2.47 -23.68 12.55
C THR A 16 3.65 -22.74 12.24
N ALA A 17 4.90 -23.18 12.46
CA ALA A 17 6.09 -22.40 12.09
C ALA A 17 6.32 -22.30 10.57
N LEU A 18 5.80 -23.26 9.79
CA LEU A 18 5.97 -23.33 8.33
C LEU A 18 4.96 -22.49 7.53
N ILE A 19 3.94 -21.89 8.18
CA ILE A 19 2.84 -21.15 7.52
C ILE A 19 2.69 -19.70 8.00
N ALA A 20 3.72 -19.15 8.62
CA ALA A 20 3.65 -17.79 9.16
C ALA A 20 3.67 -16.75 8.04
N SER A 21 2.50 -16.30 7.59
CA SER A 21 2.38 -15.07 6.81
C SER A 21 2.54 -13.85 7.71
N CYS A 22 3.29 -12.85 7.24
CA CYS A 22 3.60 -11.64 7.99
C CYS A 22 3.29 -10.40 7.17
N ALA A 23 2.67 -9.42 7.81
CA ALA A 23 2.44 -8.10 7.24
C ALA A 23 3.21 -7.05 8.04
N SER A 24 3.75 -6.06 7.34
CA SER A 24 4.29 -4.84 7.96
C SER A 24 3.72 -3.63 7.26
N SER A 25 3.48 -2.55 7.99
CA SER A 25 3.04 -1.27 7.43
C SER A 25 3.56 -0.10 8.25
N LYS A 26 3.74 1.05 7.58
CA LYS A 26 4.20 2.30 8.21
C LYS A 26 3.65 3.51 7.46
N ILE A 27 3.21 4.50 8.20
CA ILE A 27 2.93 5.85 7.69
C ILE A 27 4.00 6.80 8.24
N VAL A 28 4.52 7.67 7.38
CA VAL A 28 5.34 8.82 7.77
C VAL A 28 4.71 10.06 7.17
N LEU A 29 4.35 11.03 8.01
CA LEU A 29 3.86 12.34 7.57
C LEU A 29 5.03 13.33 7.51
N SER A 30 4.99 14.22 6.53
CA SER A 30 5.89 15.36 6.49
C SER A 30 5.59 16.31 7.65
N ASN A 31 6.63 17.00 8.13
CA ASN A 31 6.50 17.90 9.27
C ASN A 31 5.46 18.99 8.99
N SER A 32 4.60 19.25 9.97
CA SER A 32 3.60 20.34 9.93
C SER A 32 2.53 20.21 8.83
N VAL A 33 2.39 19.06 8.18
CA VAL A 33 1.31 18.86 7.20
C VAL A 33 0.01 18.47 7.89
N ASP A 34 -1.03 19.25 7.62
CA ASP A 34 -2.41 18.86 7.90
C ASP A 34 -2.94 17.98 6.76
N ILE A 35 -3.01 16.67 7.00
CA ILE A 35 -3.51 15.71 6.00
C ILE A 35 -5.01 15.91 5.71
N SER A 36 -5.76 16.48 6.65
CA SER A 36 -7.22 16.61 6.55
C SER A 36 -7.64 17.65 5.51
N LYS A 37 -6.74 18.58 5.13
CA LYS A 37 -6.97 19.57 4.08
C LYS A 37 -7.14 18.96 2.69
N TYR A 38 -6.59 17.75 2.47
CA TYR A 38 -6.62 17.10 1.18
C TYR A 38 -7.95 16.38 0.99
N LYS A 39 -8.64 16.71 -0.10
CA LYS A 39 -9.98 16.18 -0.44
C LYS A 39 -10.01 15.52 -1.81
N TYR A 40 -8.97 15.73 -2.61
CA TYR A 40 -8.92 15.32 -4.00
C TYR A 40 -7.65 14.55 -4.30
N VAL A 41 -7.73 13.69 -5.31
CA VAL A 41 -6.57 12.96 -5.83
C VAL A 41 -6.56 13.00 -7.35
N ILE A 42 -5.39 13.21 -7.95
CA ILE A 42 -5.16 13.06 -9.39
C ILE A 42 -4.07 12.01 -9.57
N PHE A 43 -4.41 10.93 -10.26
CA PHE A 43 -3.44 9.91 -10.62
C PHE A 43 -2.59 10.39 -11.81
N GLY A 44 -1.27 10.30 -11.66
CA GLY A 44 -0.33 10.52 -12.75
C GLY A 44 -0.32 9.35 -13.74
N LYS A 45 0.32 9.56 -14.90
CA LYS A 45 0.56 8.50 -15.88
C LYS A 45 1.76 7.61 -15.53
N GLU A 46 2.64 8.10 -14.64
CA GLU A 46 3.89 7.42 -14.31
C GLU A 46 3.80 6.72 -12.96
N THR A 47 4.02 5.42 -13.01
CA THR A 47 4.23 4.53 -11.87
C THR A 47 5.69 4.11 -11.91
N SER A 48 6.29 3.82 -10.76
CA SER A 48 7.69 3.37 -10.71
C SER A 48 7.75 1.92 -10.25
N GLY A 49 8.69 1.14 -10.78
CA GLY A 49 8.85 -0.27 -10.41
C GLY A 49 8.74 -1.23 -11.58
N ASP A 50 8.48 -2.50 -11.28
CA ASP A 50 8.36 -3.57 -12.27
C ASP A 50 6.99 -3.50 -12.98
N ARG A 51 7.00 -3.40 -14.32
CA ARG A 51 5.78 -3.36 -15.13
C ARG A 51 4.96 -4.64 -15.06
N GLU A 52 5.58 -5.77 -14.67
CA GLU A 52 4.85 -7.01 -14.38
C GLU A 52 3.89 -6.86 -13.19
N LEU A 53 4.05 -5.81 -12.37
CA LEU A 53 3.24 -5.52 -11.20
C LEU A 53 2.27 -4.33 -11.43
N ASP A 54 2.03 -3.93 -12.69
CA ASP A 54 1.09 -2.86 -13.04
C ASP A 54 -0.34 -3.16 -12.53
N ASP A 55 -0.72 -4.44 -12.41
CA ASP A 55 -1.99 -4.89 -11.82
C ASP A 55 -2.07 -4.60 -10.31
N ILE A 56 -0.97 -4.79 -9.58
CA ILE A 56 -0.86 -4.42 -8.17
C ILE A 56 -0.91 -2.89 -8.02
N VAL A 57 -0.23 -2.16 -8.90
CA VAL A 57 -0.30 -0.69 -8.92
C VAL A 57 -1.73 -0.20 -9.15
N MET A 58 -2.45 -0.79 -10.11
CA MET A 58 -3.87 -0.50 -10.36
C MET A 58 -4.73 -0.80 -9.14
N SER A 59 -4.44 -1.90 -8.43
CA SER A 59 -5.15 -2.26 -7.20
C SER A 59 -4.96 -1.21 -6.10
N VAL A 60 -3.74 -0.67 -5.95
CA VAL A 60 -3.47 0.43 -5.01
C VAL A 60 -4.20 1.72 -5.41
N GLN A 61 -4.26 2.05 -6.72
CA GLN A 61 -5.06 3.20 -7.19
C GLN A 61 -6.55 3.04 -6.85
N ASN A 62 -7.10 1.84 -7.04
CA ASN A 62 -8.48 1.54 -6.67
C ASN A 62 -8.72 1.66 -5.16
N GLN A 63 -7.77 1.23 -4.33
CA GLN A 63 -7.86 1.41 -2.87
C GLN A 63 -7.83 2.88 -2.46
N ILE A 64 -7.01 3.71 -3.11
CA ILE A 64 -7.01 5.17 -2.90
C ILE A 64 -8.36 5.78 -3.32
N ALA A 65 -8.87 5.38 -4.49
CA ALA A 65 -10.16 5.85 -5.00
C ALA A 65 -11.36 5.41 -4.14
N ALA A 66 -11.21 4.34 -3.35
CA ALA A 66 -12.22 3.85 -2.42
C ALA A 66 -12.18 4.55 -1.03
N THR A 67 -11.30 5.51 -0.82
CA THR A 67 -11.28 6.38 0.39
C THR A 67 -12.25 7.56 0.24
N ASN A 68 -12.28 8.50 1.20
CA ASN A 68 -13.08 9.72 1.08
C ASN A 68 -12.47 10.78 0.14
N LEU A 69 -11.35 10.48 -0.53
CA LEU A 69 -10.77 11.35 -1.55
C LEU A 69 -11.60 11.30 -2.83
N THR A 70 -11.91 12.46 -3.41
CA THR A 70 -12.56 12.54 -4.72
C THR A 70 -11.52 12.47 -5.84
N VAL A 71 -11.64 11.47 -6.71
CA VAL A 71 -10.77 11.34 -7.88
C VAL A 71 -11.13 12.41 -8.92
N LEU A 72 -10.14 13.21 -9.32
CA LEU A 72 -10.28 14.21 -10.37
C LEU A 72 -9.58 13.76 -11.66
N SER A 73 -10.21 14.05 -12.79
CA SER A 73 -9.52 13.96 -14.08
C SER A 73 -8.59 15.15 -14.26
N ALA A 74 -7.35 14.89 -14.67
CA ALA A 74 -6.38 15.93 -15.02
C ALA A 74 -6.87 16.84 -16.18
N SER A 75 -7.84 16.39 -16.98
CA SER A 75 -8.43 17.20 -18.06
C SER A 75 -9.42 18.27 -17.57
N ASN A 76 -9.90 18.20 -16.32
CA ASN A 76 -10.84 19.18 -15.77
C ASN A 76 -10.08 20.39 -15.17
N THR A 77 -9.44 21.17 -16.04
CA THR A 77 -8.53 22.25 -15.66
C THR A 77 -9.17 23.30 -14.73
N ILE A 78 -10.45 23.62 -14.92
CA ILE A 78 -11.20 24.56 -14.07
C ILE A 78 -11.21 24.05 -12.63
N LYS A 79 -11.72 22.82 -12.42
CA LYS A 79 -11.85 22.26 -11.08
C LYS A 79 -10.49 22.03 -10.44
N VAL A 80 -9.50 21.58 -11.21
CA VAL A 80 -8.11 21.42 -10.72
C VAL A 80 -7.54 22.75 -10.23
N SER A 81 -7.77 23.84 -10.96
CA SER A 81 -7.32 25.17 -10.56
C SER A 81 -8.02 25.65 -9.27
N GLU A 82 -9.33 25.40 -9.13
CA GLU A 82 -10.11 25.85 -7.97
C GLU A 82 -9.72 25.13 -6.67
N CYS A 83 -9.31 23.86 -6.74
CA CYS A 83 -9.01 23.05 -5.56
C CYS A 83 -7.53 22.67 -5.41
N ALA A 84 -6.62 23.32 -6.15
CA ALA A 84 -5.20 22.97 -6.24
C ALA A 84 -4.50 22.76 -4.88
N ASP A 85 -4.87 23.53 -3.85
CA ASP A 85 -4.28 23.46 -2.50
C ASP A 85 -4.71 22.22 -1.68
N SER A 86 -5.68 21.45 -2.20
CA SER A 86 -6.30 20.28 -1.57
C SER A 86 -6.20 19.00 -2.42
N ILE A 87 -5.35 19.00 -3.47
CA ILE A 87 -5.12 17.85 -4.35
C ILE A 87 -3.83 17.12 -3.96
N LEU A 88 -3.92 15.79 -3.90
CA LEU A 88 -2.77 14.89 -3.82
C LEU A 88 -2.45 14.26 -5.18
N THR A 89 -1.16 14.09 -5.45
CA THR A 89 -0.64 13.29 -6.57
C THR A 89 0.15 12.10 -6.03
N PRO A 90 -0.38 10.88 -6.08
CA PRO A 90 0.31 9.69 -5.59
C PRO A 90 1.36 9.23 -6.60
N ASN A 91 2.55 8.90 -6.11
CA ASN A 91 3.52 8.04 -6.79
C ASN A 91 3.50 6.67 -6.12
N ILE A 92 3.22 5.63 -6.90
CA ILE A 92 3.11 4.26 -6.42
C ILE A 92 4.32 3.49 -6.93
N HIS A 93 5.01 2.83 -6.00
CA HIS A 93 6.13 1.96 -6.26
C HIS A 93 5.87 0.57 -5.73
N VAL A 94 6.02 -0.45 -6.57
CA VAL A 94 5.81 -1.85 -6.19
C VAL A 94 7.01 -2.69 -6.62
N THR A 95 7.49 -3.52 -5.70
CA THR A 95 8.50 -4.55 -5.97
C THR A 95 8.06 -5.86 -5.35
N THR A 96 8.50 -6.97 -5.93
CA THR A 96 8.32 -8.30 -5.35
C THR A 96 9.57 -9.12 -5.61
N GLU A 97 10.12 -9.71 -4.54
CA GLU A 97 11.22 -10.65 -4.65
C GLU A 97 10.72 -11.94 -5.35
N LYS A 98 11.43 -12.37 -6.40
CA LYS A 98 10.99 -13.49 -7.27
C LYS A 98 11.53 -14.86 -6.82
N TRP A 99 12.36 -14.90 -5.77
CA TRP A 99 13.03 -16.13 -5.30
C TRP A 99 12.74 -16.36 -3.80
N ASP A 100 12.63 -17.63 -3.41
CA ASP A 100 12.43 -18.10 -2.01
C ASP A 100 11.15 -17.61 -1.30
N GLY A 101 9.99 -17.85 -1.90
CA GLY A 101 8.69 -17.58 -1.27
C GLY A 101 8.14 -16.16 -1.49
N GLY A 102 9.03 -15.20 -1.79
CA GLY A 102 8.71 -13.85 -2.23
C GLY A 102 8.38 -12.87 -1.09
N HIS A 103 8.74 -11.61 -1.30
CA HIS A 103 8.42 -10.50 -0.39
C HIS A 103 7.97 -9.33 -1.25
N THR A 104 6.69 -8.96 -1.14
CA THR A 104 6.14 -7.81 -1.84
C THR A 104 6.25 -6.56 -0.98
N TYR A 105 6.71 -5.47 -1.58
CA TYR A 105 6.75 -4.15 -0.98
C TYR A 105 5.92 -3.18 -1.82
N ILE A 106 5.05 -2.42 -1.16
CA ILE A 106 4.29 -1.33 -1.76
C ILE A 106 4.66 -0.04 -1.05
N ILE A 107 5.00 0.98 -1.83
CA ILE A 107 5.30 2.32 -1.33
C ILE A 107 4.40 3.29 -2.07
N VAL A 108 3.60 4.06 -1.33
CA VAL A 108 2.81 5.17 -1.85
C VAL A 108 3.39 6.45 -1.27
N THR A 109 3.92 7.30 -2.15
CA THR A 109 4.33 8.65 -1.77
C THR A 109 3.28 9.63 -2.27
N LEU A 110 2.66 10.35 -1.35
CA LEU A 110 1.67 11.37 -1.65
C LEU A 110 2.36 12.73 -1.74
N TYR A 111 2.16 13.43 -2.85
CA TYR A 111 2.67 14.77 -3.05
C TYR A 111 1.54 15.78 -3.07
N ASP A 112 1.81 16.98 -2.56
CA ASP A 112 0.94 18.13 -2.72
C ASP A 112 1.00 18.60 -4.18
N TYR A 113 -0.15 18.70 -4.85
CA TYR A 113 -0.21 19.00 -6.28
C TYR A 113 0.47 20.33 -6.66
N LYS A 114 0.30 21.37 -5.84
CA LYS A 114 0.78 22.72 -6.15
C LYS A 114 2.26 22.90 -5.86
N THR A 115 2.72 22.37 -4.73
CA THR A 115 4.09 22.57 -4.25
C THR A 115 5.04 21.44 -4.63
N ASN A 116 4.50 20.30 -5.09
CA ASN A 116 5.23 19.07 -5.37
C ASN A 116 6.04 18.55 -4.15
N GLN A 117 5.69 18.98 -2.94
CA GLN A 117 6.32 18.51 -1.72
C GLN A 117 5.69 17.18 -1.30
N SER A 118 6.52 16.26 -0.79
CA SER A 118 6.01 15.03 -0.19
C SER A 118 5.23 15.36 1.09
N VAL A 119 4.01 14.85 1.16
CA VAL A 119 3.06 15.03 2.25
C VAL A 119 3.07 13.82 3.17
N ALA A 120 3.06 12.62 2.58
CA ALA A 120 3.07 11.38 3.31
C ALA A 120 3.78 10.28 2.51
N VAL A 121 4.47 9.40 3.21
CA VAL A 121 5.00 8.15 2.68
C VAL A 121 4.35 7.01 3.43
N ILE A 122 3.68 6.14 2.69
CA ILE A 122 2.98 4.97 3.21
C ILE A 122 3.70 3.75 2.65
N LYS A 123 4.10 2.85 3.53
CA LYS A 123 4.80 1.62 3.17
C LYS A 123 3.99 0.45 3.67
N SER A 124 3.92 -0.59 2.87
CA SER A 124 3.51 -1.90 3.32
C SER A 124 4.42 -2.97 2.74
N SER A 125 4.42 -4.13 3.41
CA SER A 125 5.03 -5.32 2.87
C SER A 125 4.30 -6.57 3.31
N GLY A 126 4.36 -7.62 2.51
CA GLY A 126 3.79 -8.92 2.80
C GLY A 126 4.78 -10.04 2.52
N ILE A 127 4.85 -11.00 3.44
CA ILE A 127 5.59 -12.25 3.29
C ILE A 127 4.61 -13.40 3.48
N GLY A 128 4.65 -14.36 2.57
CA GLY A 128 3.71 -15.45 2.44
C GLY A 128 4.35 -16.68 1.83
N MET A 129 3.52 -17.66 1.47
CA MET A 129 3.99 -18.92 0.88
C MET A 129 4.18 -18.85 -0.64
N THR A 130 3.65 -17.80 -1.28
CA THR A 130 3.68 -17.62 -2.74
C THR A 130 3.64 -16.12 -3.03
N ILE A 131 4.22 -15.71 -4.15
CA ILE A 131 4.18 -14.33 -4.68
C ILE A 131 2.78 -13.71 -4.60
N LYS A 132 1.74 -14.43 -5.05
CA LYS A 132 0.36 -13.92 -5.00
C LYS A 132 -0.12 -13.69 -3.57
N HIS A 133 0.29 -14.54 -2.63
CA HIS A 133 -0.03 -14.38 -1.22
C HIS A 133 0.65 -13.14 -0.64
N ASP A 134 1.93 -12.92 -0.96
CA ASP A 134 2.70 -11.75 -0.54
C ASP A 134 2.05 -10.46 -1.00
N GLN A 135 1.67 -10.42 -2.28
CA GLN A 135 0.98 -9.29 -2.90
C GLN A 135 -0.33 -8.99 -2.18
N ASN A 136 -1.15 -10.01 -1.92
CA ASN A 136 -2.42 -9.85 -1.21
C ASN A 136 -2.22 -9.32 0.23
N ILE A 137 -1.20 -9.81 0.94
CA ILE A 137 -0.87 -9.34 2.28
C ILE A 137 -0.43 -7.87 2.25
N ALA A 138 0.47 -7.51 1.32
CA ALA A 138 0.94 -6.15 1.15
C ALA A 138 -0.20 -5.20 0.77
N LEU A 139 -1.11 -5.63 -0.12
CA LEU A 139 -2.31 -4.88 -0.52
C LEU A 139 -3.28 -4.66 0.64
N ALA A 140 -3.53 -5.68 1.47
CA ALA A 140 -4.38 -5.52 2.65
C ALA A 140 -3.75 -4.55 3.66
N ALA A 141 -2.43 -4.63 3.83
CA ALA A 141 -1.69 -3.76 4.73
C ALA A 141 -1.67 -2.29 4.26
N ILE A 142 -1.47 -2.03 2.96
CA ILE A 142 -1.50 -0.65 2.43
C ILE A 142 -2.91 -0.06 2.49
N GLU A 143 -3.95 -0.85 2.20
CA GLU A 143 -5.35 -0.42 2.29
C GLU A 143 -5.68 0.06 3.70
N LYS A 144 -5.25 -0.69 4.72
CA LYS A 144 -5.46 -0.32 6.12
C LYS A 144 -4.84 1.04 6.45
N GLU A 145 -3.63 1.31 5.97
CA GLU A 145 -2.97 2.60 6.22
C GLU A 145 -3.63 3.75 5.43
N LEU A 146 -4.04 3.50 4.18
CA LEU A 146 -4.80 4.48 3.39
C LEU A 146 -6.13 4.85 4.07
N ASN A 147 -6.85 3.86 4.57
CA ASN A 147 -8.11 4.07 5.28
C ASN A 147 -7.91 4.87 6.57
N LYS A 148 -6.83 4.65 7.33
CA LYS A 148 -6.54 5.47 8.53
C LYS A 148 -6.35 6.95 8.22
N LEU A 149 -5.85 7.29 7.04
CA LEU A 149 -5.60 8.67 6.64
C LEU A 149 -6.82 9.35 6.04
N PHE A 150 -7.68 8.58 5.34
CA PHE A 150 -8.67 9.15 4.44
C PHE A 150 -10.08 8.55 4.55
N LYS A 151 -10.37 7.65 5.49
CA LYS A 151 -11.73 7.21 5.81
C LYS A 151 -12.16 7.69 7.19
#